data_AF-A0A136KZH0-F1
#
_entry.id   AF-A0A136KZH0-F1
#
_cell.length_a   1.000
_cell.length_b   1.000
_cell.length_c   1.000
_cell.angle_alpha   90.00
_cell.angle_beta   90.00
_cell.angle_gamma   90.00
#
_symmetry.space_group_name_H-M   'P 1'
#
loop_
_entity.id
_entity.type
_entity.pdbx_description
1 polymer ?
#
loop_
_entity_poly.entity_id
_entity_poly.type
_entity_poly.pdbx_seq_one_letter_code
_entity_poly.pdbx_strand_id
1 'polypeptide(L)'
;MILGDTCTRSCGFCAIKVGKGEEVDLFEPANVAKVSADLGLKHIVVTSVARDDLPDEGAEQFARTIRALHHQLPHAIVEVLTPDFKAKPDLIRIVTDAHPEIYNHNVETVARLQKIVRPQARYARSLDVLRKVKEIDPSIYTKSGVMLGLGETRDEVVQTLRDLRNAGVDAVTIGQYLRPTMKHLPVHTFVHPEEFQEYARIGEELGFAFVASAPFVRSSYNAIDFSKKVMSERLAAAPAMRRPFASNVGIRFGQTARLARSSLGMRRSRPSERSSEC
;
A
#
# COMPACT_ATOMS: atom_id res chain seq x y z
N MET A 1 0.99 -1.40 7.71
CA MET A 1 -0.26 -0.82 8.24
C MET A 1 -0.07 -0.69 9.73
N ILE A 2 -0.26 0.52 10.27
CA ILE A 2 -0.10 0.82 11.70
C ILE A 2 -1.48 0.93 12.39
N LEU A 3 -1.50 0.95 13.72
CA LEU A 3 -2.70 1.08 14.56
C LEU A 3 -3.67 -0.11 14.48
N GLY A 4 -3.15 -1.29 14.16
CA GLY A 4 -3.89 -2.55 14.13
C GLY A 4 -4.64 -2.82 12.82
N ASP A 5 -5.55 -3.79 12.86
CA ASP A 5 -6.31 -4.29 11.69
C ASP A 5 -7.83 -4.07 11.79
N THR A 6 -8.28 -3.33 12.81
CA THR A 6 -9.68 -3.07 13.11
C THR A 6 -9.97 -1.57 13.10
N CYS A 7 -10.89 -1.16 12.23
CA CYS A 7 -11.20 0.22 11.90
C CYS A 7 -12.50 0.68 12.56
N THR A 8 -12.53 1.93 13.03
CA THR A 8 -13.75 2.55 13.57
C THR A 8 -14.77 2.95 12.51
N ARG A 9 -14.42 2.80 11.22
CA ARG A 9 -15.25 3.20 10.06
C ARG A 9 -15.58 2.01 9.19
N SER A 10 -16.68 2.13 8.45
CA SER A 10 -17.29 1.04 7.69
C SER A 10 -17.44 1.38 6.20
N CYS A 11 -16.33 1.71 5.54
CA CYS A 11 -16.33 2.01 4.11
C CYS A 11 -16.82 0.79 3.31
N GLY A 12 -17.80 0.97 2.42
CA GLY A 12 -18.49 -0.14 1.73
C GLY A 12 -17.60 -0.93 0.77
N PHE A 13 -16.42 -0.43 0.44
CA PHE A 13 -15.44 -1.07 -0.44
C PHE A 13 -14.31 -1.79 0.30
N CYS A 14 -14.11 -1.50 1.59
CA CYS A 14 -12.87 -1.81 2.30
C CYS A 14 -12.97 -3.14 3.07
N ALA A 15 -11.97 -4.01 2.91
CA ALA A 15 -11.94 -5.34 3.51
C ALA A 15 -11.46 -5.38 4.98
N ILE A 16 -11.11 -4.23 5.56
CA ILE A 16 -10.63 -4.11 6.93
C ILE A 16 -11.78 -4.37 7.91
N LYS A 17 -11.48 -5.06 9.03
CA LYS A 17 -12.48 -5.36 10.06
C LYS A 17 -13.04 -4.07 10.64
N VAL A 18 -14.34 -4.05 10.93
CA VAL A 18 -14.99 -2.90 11.58
C VAL A 18 -15.20 -3.21 13.05
N GLY A 19 -14.78 -2.31 13.93
CA GLY A 19 -14.90 -2.51 15.37
C GLY A 19 -14.23 -1.41 16.18
N LYS A 20 -14.16 -1.61 17.50
CA LYS A 20 -13.35 -0.77 18.38
C LYS A 20 -11.88 -1.11 18.15
N GLY A 21 -11.03 -0.08 18.02
CA GLY A 21 -9.59 -0.26 17.88
C GLY A 21 -8.97 -0.90 19.12
N GLU A 22 -7.86 -1.61 18.89
CA GLU A 22 -7.05 -2.19 19.97
C GLU A 22 -6.21 -1.11 20.67
N GLU A 23 -5.58 -1.48 21.79
CA GLU A 23 -4.61 -0.62 22.47
C GLU A 23 -3.46 -0.28 21.53
N VAL A 24 -2.97 0.96 21.58
CA VAL A 24 -1.90 1.42 20.70
C VAL A 24 -0.58 0.82 21.15
N ASP A 25 0.07 0.06 20.28
CA ASP A 25 1.45 -0.40 20.50
C ASP A 25 2.42 0.77 20.33
N LEU A 26 3.06 1.17 21.43
CA LEU A 26 4.03 2.26 21.45
C LEU A 26 5.36 1.89 20.76
N PHE A 27 5.66 0.61 20.57
CA PHE A 27 6.86 0.13 19.88
C PHE A 27 6.65 -0.07 18.37
N GLU A 28 5.42 -0.04 17.89
CA GLU A 28 5.07 -0.20 16.47
C GLU A 28 5.90 0.71 15.53
N PRO A 29 6.13 2.01 15.82
CA PRO A 29 6.99 2.86 14.98
C PRO A 29 8.42 2.33 14.82
N ALA A 30 9.04 1.89 15.92
CA ALA A 30 10.40 1.36 15.92
C ALA A 30 10.48 0.00 15.21
N ASN A 31 9.45 -0.84 15.38
CA ASN A 31 9.35 -2.14 14.70
C ASN A 31 9.19 -1.97 13.19
N VAL A 32 8.35 -1.02 12.73
CA VAL A 32 8.19 -0.70 11.30
C VAL A 32 9.51 -0.23 10.70
N ALA A 33 10.22 0.66 11.39
CA ALA A 33 11.52 1.16 10.93
C ALA A 33 12.56 0.04 10.81
N LYS A 34 12.66 -0.80 11.85
CA LYS A 34 13.58 -1.94 11.89
C LYS A 34 13.33 -2.91 10.74
N VAL A 35 12.10 -3.36 10.55
CA VAL A 35 11.75 -4.31 9.48
C VAL A 35 12.00 -3.69 8.10
N SER A 36 11.69 -2.41 7.93
CA SER A 36 11.97 -1.70 6.67
C SER A 36 13.47 -1.64 6.36
N ALA A 37 14.30 -1.47 7.39
CA ALA A 37 15.75 -1.44 7.26
C ALA A 37 16.34 -2.82 6.98
N ASP A 38 15.87 -3.86 7.66
CA ASP A 38 16.27 -5.24 7.43
C ASP A 38 15.96 -5.69 5.99
N LEU A 39 14.84 -5.22 5.42
CA LEU A 39 14.44 -5.47 4.03
C LEU A 39 15.13 -4.55 3.01
N GLY A 40 15.85 -3.51 3.45
CA GLY A 40 16.51 -2.56 2.57
C GLY A 40 15.55 -1.78 1.67
N LEU A 41 14.36 -1.42 2.17
CA LEU A 41 13.35 -0.70 1.40
C LEU A 41 13.81 0.73 1.09
N LYS A 42 13.55 1.19 -0.14
CA LYS A 42 13.85 2.56 -0.59
C LYS A 42 12.63 3.50 -0.60
N HIS A 43 11.44 2.91 -0.66
CA HIS A 43 10.15 3.62 -0.60
C HIS A 43 9.25 2.83 0.34
N ILE A 44 8.79 3.47 1.41
CA ILE A 44 7.94 2.87 2.43
C ILE A 44 6.61 3.63 2.41
N VAL A 45 5.51 2.90 2.19
CA VAL A 45 4.16 3.44 2.33
C VAL A 45 3.62 3.05 3.71
N VAL A 46 3.38 4.04 4.57
CA VAL A 46 2.77 3.87 5.89
C VAL A 46 1.29 4.25 5.80
N THR A 47 0.41 3.38 6.23
CA THR A 47 -1.04 3.62 6.28
C THR A 47 -1.62 3.08 7.57
N SER A 48 -2.82 3.49 7.93
CA SER A 48 -3.51 3.02 9.14
C SER A 48 -4.99 2.75 8.88
N VAL A 49 -5.60 2.03 9.83
CA VAL A 49 -7.05 2.09 10.02
C VAL A 49 -7.47 3.47 10.55
N ALA A 50 -8.76 3.81 10.46
CA ALA A 50 -9.28 4.97 11.17
C ALA A 50 -9.42 4.65 12.66
N ARG A 51 -8.98 5.57 13.51
CA ARG A 51 -9.01 5.48 14.97
C ARG A 51 -9.79 6.63 15.58
N ASP A 52 -11.07 6.75 15.20
CA ASP A 52 -11.95 7.81 15.74
C ASP A 52 -12.14 7.71 17.27
N ASP A 53 -11.74 6.59 17.88
CA ASP A 53 -11.71 6.32 19.31
C ASP A 53 -10.54 7.00 20.05
N LEU A 54 -9.47 7.41 19.34
CA LEU A 54 -8.33 8.10 19.91
C LEU A 54 -8.53 9.64 19.88
N PRO A 55 -8.07 10.39 20.90
CA PRO A 55 -8.17 11.85 20.92
C PRO A 55 -7.51 12.53 19.73
N ASP A 56 -6.37 12.01 19.28
CA ASP A 56 -5.57 12.51 18.15
C ASP A 56 -5.86 11.77 16.83
N GLU A 57 -6.86 10.87 16.84
CA GLU A 57 -7.23 10.02 15.70
C GLU A 57 -6.07 9.21 15.09
N GLY A 58 -4.99 8.99 15.85
CA GLY A 58 -3.78 8.26 15.43
C GLY A 58 -2.70 9.11 14.74
N ALA A 59 -2.86 10.43 14.67
CA ALA A 59 -1.91 11.32 13.98
C ALA A 59 -0.48 11.24 14.58
N GLU A 60 -0.34 11.15 15.90
CA GLU A 60 0.96 11.06 16.56
C GLU A 60 1.69 9.74 16.22
N GLN A 61 0.94 8.65 16.02
CA GLN A 61 1.54 7.37 15.62
C GLN A 61 2.14 7.43 14.20
N PHE A 62 1.48 8.13 13.27
CA PHE A 62 2.07 8.43 11.97
C PHE A 62 3.36 9.23 12.12
N ALA A 63 3.33 10.34 12.87
CA ALA A 63 4.49 11.21 13.07
C ALA A 63 5.69 10.45 13.67
N ARG A 64 5.45 9.62 14.69
CA ARG A 64 6.49 8.75 15.29
C ARG A 64 7.04 7.74 14.30
N THR A 65 6.18 7.14 13.47
CA THR A 65 6.60 6.16 12.46
C THR A 65 7.47 6.81 11.38
N ILE A 66 7.11 8.00 10.91
CA ILE A 66 7.90 8.75 9.93
C ILE A 66 9.29 9.06 10.52
N ARG A 67 9.36 9.64 11.72
CA ARG A 67 10.64 9.98 12.38
C ARG A 67 11.51 8.75 12.61
N ALA A 68 10.92 7.63 13.03
CA ALA A 68 11.64 6.37 13.21
C ALA A 68 12.21 5.84 11.89
N LEU A 69 11.44 5.92 10.80
CA LEU A 69 11.88 5.54 9.46
C LEU A 69 13.03 6.43 8.98
N HIS A 70 12.92 7.76 9.07
CA HIS A 70 14.02 8.65 8.68
C HIS A 70 15.27 8.45 9.52
N HIS A 71 15.14 8.14 10.81
CA HIS A 71 16.28 7.85 11.67
C HIS A 71 17.04 6.60 11.22
N GLN A 72 16.34 5.51 10.87
CA GLN A 72 16.98 4.26 10.46
C GLN A 72 17.34 4.21 8.95
N LEU A 73 16.58 4.94 8.12
CA LEU A 73 16.66 4.96 6.67
C LEU A 73 16.61 6.40 6.14
N PRO A 74 17.67 7.21 6.35
CA PRO A 74 17.65 8.64 6.06
C PRO A 74 17.42 9.00 4.59
N HIS A 75 17.71 8.08 3.67
CA HIS A 75 17.52 8.28 2.23
C HIS A 75 16.27 7.60 1.68
N ALA A 76 15.53 6.84 2.50
CA ALA A 76 14.27 6.28 2.05
C ALA A 76 13.24 7.39 1.86
N ILE A 77 12.29 7.11 0.98
CA ILE A 77 11.10 7.92 0.76
C ILE A 77 9.99 7.35 1.62
N VAL A 78 9.43 8.18 2.49
CA VAL A 78 8.30 7.87 3.34
C VAL A 78 7.05 8.51 2.75
N GLU A 79 6.16 7.66 2.27
CA GLU A 79 4.82 8.04 1.84
C GLU A 79 3.82 7.67 2.94
N VAL A 80 2.97 8.61 3.36
CA VAL A 80 1.86 8.31 4.27
C VAL A 80 0.55 8.27 3.52
N LEU A 81 -0.27 7.23 3.74
CA LEU A 81 -1.67 7.16 3.32
C LEU A 81 -2.55 7.30 4.56
N THR A 82 -3.02 8.51 4.80
CA THR A 82 -3.68 8.90 6.05
C THR A 82 -5.22 8.79 5.97
N PRO A 83 -5.90 8.52 7.10
CA PRO A 83 -7.32 8.85 7.25
C PRO A 83 -7.53 10.38 7.18
N ASP A 84 -8.78 10.83 7.17
CA ASP A 84 -9.06 12.26 6.98
C ASP A 84 -8.85 13.13 8.23
N PHE A 85 -8.64 12.53 9.42
CA PHE A 85 -8.57 13.21 10.71
C PHE A 85 -9.72 14.22 10.96
N LYS A 86 -10.87 14.00 10.31
CA LYS A 86 -12.00 14.94 10.21
C LYS A 86 -11.59 16.36 9.77
N ALA A 87 -10.49 16.48 9.00
CA ALA A 87 -9.85 17.71 8.57
C ALA A 87 -9.46 18.67 9.71
N LYS A 88 -9.20 18.15 10.91
CA LYS A 88 -8.69 18.93 12.04
C LYS A 88 -7.28 19.45 11.71
N PRO A 89 -7.06 20.78 11.66
CA PRO A 89 -5.76 21.35 11.27
C PRO A 89 -4.59 20.83 12.12
N ASP A 90 -4.77 20.74 13.44
CA ASP A 90 -3.71 20.33 14.35
C ASP A 90 -3.25 18.88 14.11
N LEU A 91 -4.18 17.98 13.78
CA LEU A 91 -3.86 16.58 13.49
C LEU A 91 -3.15 16.41 12.15
N ILE A 92 -3.58 17.17 11.12
CA ILE A 92 -2.87 17.21 9.83
C ILE A 92 -1.46 17.75 10.04
N ARG A 93 -1.33 18.85 10.80
CA ARG A 93 -0.05 19.48 11.13
C ARG A 93 0.90 18.51 11.84
N ILE A 94 0.44 17.71 12.80
CA ILE A 94 1.27 16.69 13.48
C ILE A 94 1.97 15.77 12.47
N VAL A 95 1.24 15.30 11.46
CA VAL A 95 1.78 14.40 10.43
C VAL A 95 2.67 15.16 9.45
N THR A 96 2.25 16.36 9.03
CA THR A 96 3.02 17.23 8.12
C THR A 96 4.37 17.66 8.72
N ASP A 97 4.41 18.05 10.00
CA ASP A 97 5.62 18.47 10.73
C ASP A 97 6.59 17.30 10.98
N ALA A 98 6.18 16.06 10.71
CA ALA A 98 7.08 14.91 10.66
C ALA A 98 7.78 14.75 9.28
N HIS A 99 7.47 15.63 8.32
CA HIS A 99 8.07 15.74 7.00
C HIS A 99 8.07 14.47 6.14
N PRO A 100 6.93 13.77 5.94
CA PRO A 100 6.86 12.72 4.95
C PRO A 100 7.16 13.31 3.55
N GLU A 101 7.87 12.56 2.71
CA GLU A 101 8.13 13.00 1.33
C GLU A 101 6.84 13.04 0.50
N ILE A 102 5.89 12.14 0.77
CA ILE A 102 4.59 12.10 0.10
C ILE A 102 3.47 11.98 1.14
N TYR A 103 2.52 12.90 1.10
CA TYR A 103 1.26 12.84 1.85
C TYR A 103 0.12 12.41 0.93
N ASN A 104 -0.28 11.16 1.04
CA ASN A 104 -1.42 10.59 0.35
C ASN A 104 -2.69 10.66 1.24
N HIS A 105 -3.79 11.17 0.68
CA HIS A 105 -5.14 10.97 1.20
C HIS A 105 -6.10 10.69 0.04
N ASN A 106 -6.77 9.53 0.04
CA ASN A 106 -7.64 9.16 -1.07
C ASN A 106 -9.05 9.76 -0.92
N VAL A 107 -9.54 10.32 -2.02
CA VAL A 107 -10.97 10.64 -2.18
C VAL A 107 -11.79 9.37 -2.47
N GLU A 108 -11.18 8.35 -3.07
CA GLU A 108 -11.73 7.03 -3.42
C GLU A 108 -12.83 7.01 -4.49
N THR A 109 -13.73 7.98 -4.51
CA THR A 109 -14.84 8.04 -5.48
C THR A 109 -15.33 9.47 -5.69
N VAL A 110 -16.22 9.65 -6.66
CA VAL A 110 -16.81 10.93 -7.04
C VAL A 110 -17.78 11.47 -5.97
N ALA A 111 -18.04 12.77 -5.98
CA ALA A 111 -18.81 13.46 -4.94
C ALA A 111 -20.18 12.83 -4.65
N ARG A 112 -20.94 12.46 -5.70
CA ARG A 112 -22.28 11.85 -5.58
C ARG A 112 -22.26 10.52 -4.81
N LEU A 113 -21.22 9.71 -5.00
CA LEU A 113 -21.13 8.36 -4.42
C LEU A 113 -20.52 8.33 -3.01
N GLN A 114 -19.94 9.43 -2.52
CA GLN A 114 -19.22 9.45 -1.25
C GLN A 114 -20.02 8.90 -0.07
N LYS A 115 -21.28 9.30 0.09
CA LYS A 115 -22.09 8.85 1.25
C LYS A 115 -22.35 7.34 1.23
N ILE A 116 -22.45 6.75 0.04
CA ILE A 116 -22.67 5.31 -0.16
C ILE A 116 -21.36 4.55 0.05
N VAL A 117 -20.27 5.03 -0.54
CA VAL A 117 -18.96 4.35 -0.54
C VAL A 117 -18.22 4.54 0.78
N ARG A 118 -18.33 5.71 1.40
CA ARG A 118 -17.62 6.12 2.62
C ARG A 118 -18.57 6.86 3.58
N PRO A 119 -19.46 6.15 4.31
CA PRO A 119 -20.50 6.79 5.13
C PRO A 119 -19.98 7.80 6.15
N GLN A 120 -18.79 7.55 6.71
CA GLN A 120 -18.13 8.42 7.69
C GLN A 120 -17.21 9.49 7.07
N ALA A 121 -16.93 9.46 5.76
CA ALA A 121 -16.10 10.46 5.06
C ALA A 121 -16.94 11.48 4.26
N ARG A 122 -16.33 12.58 3.81
CA ARG A 122 -17.00 13.59 2.96
C ARG A 122 -16.05 14.05 1.85
N TYR A 123 -16.59 14.23 0.64
CA TYR A 123 -15.81 14.65 -0.53
C TYR A 123 -14.96 15.91 -0.26
N ALA A 124 -15.65 16.99 0.11
CA ALA A 124 -15.03 18.29 0.36
C ALA A 124 -14.01 18.22 1.51
N ARG A 125 -14.26 17.36 2.51
CA ARG A 125 -13.33 17.16 3.63
C ARG A 125 -12.05 16.46 3.19
N SER A 126 -12.14 15.44 2.34
CA SER A 126 -10.96 14.79 1.77
C SER A 126 -10.13 15.74 0.91
N LEU A 127 -10.77 16.63 0.15
CA LEU A 127 -10.05 17.69 -0.58
C LEU A 127 -9.42 18.72 0.37
N ASP A 128 -10.11 19.08 1.46
CA ASP A 128 -9.60 20.02 2.46
C ASP A 128 -8.34 19.51 3.17
N VAL A 129 -8.27 18.21 3.46
CA VAL A 129 -7.05 17.57 3.99
C VAL A 129 -5.85 17.85 3.08
N LEU A 130 -6.00 17.59 1.78
CA LEU A 130 -4.91 17.74 0.81
C LEU A 130 -4.50 19.20 0.62
N ARG A 131 -5.48 20.11 0.60
CA ARG A 131 -5.23 21.55 0.55
C ARG A 131 -4.43 22.02 1.76
N LYS A 132 -4.84 21.61 2.97
CA LYS A 132 -4.17 21.98 4.22
C LYS A 132 -2.72 21.51 4.28
N VAL A 133 -2.42 20.32 3.76
CA VAL A 133 -1.03 19.86 3.66
C VAL A 133 -0.21 20.85 2.83
N LYS A 134 -0.71 21.29 1.68
CA LYS A 134 -0.02 22.29 0.84
C LYS A 134 0.07 23.67 1.47
N GLU A 135 -0.92 24.07 2.26
CA GLU A 135 -0.89 25.32 3.02
C GLU A 135 0.14 25.29 4.16
N ILE A 136 0.31 24.14 4.81
CA ILE A 136 1.25 23.97 5.92
C ILE A 136 2.69 23.82 5.42
N ASP A 137 2.91 22.93 4.46
CA ASP A 137 4.21 22.67 3.86
C ASP A 137 4.06 22.36 2.35
N PRO A 138 4.26 23.35 1.47
CA PRO A 138 4.12 23.15 0.03
C PRO A 138 5.20 22.26 -0.58
N SER A 139 6.30 21.98 0.16
CA SER A 139 7.38 21.12 -0.32
C SER A 139 7.02 19.63 -0.31
N ILE A 140 6.02 19.24 0.49
CA ILE A 140 5.53 17.86 0.54
C ILE A 140 4.72 17.55 -0.71
N TYR A 141 5.05 16.46 -1.40
CA TYR A 141 4.22 15.97 -2.50
C TYR A 141 2.92 15.41 -1.96
N THR A 142 1.81 15.74 -2.59
CA THR A 142 0.48 15.27 -2.24
C THR A 142 -0.05 14.30 -3.27
N LYS A 143 -0.78 13.30 -2.80
CA LYS A 143 -1.29 12.23 -3.65
C LYS A 143 -2.71 11.84 -3.27
N SER A 144 -3.49 11.43 -4.26
CA SER A 144 -4.83 10.87 -4.02
C SER A 144 -5.11 9.70 -4.94
N GLY A 145 -6.25 9.04 -4.72
CA GLY A 145 -6.68 7.88 -5.45
C GLY A 145 -8.18 7.88 -5.71
N VAL A 146 -8.57 7.35 -6.87
CA VAL A 146 -9.95 7.12 -7.29
C VAL A 146 -10.09 5.67 -7.74
N MET A 147 -11.10 4.98 -7.22
CA MET A 147 -11.50 3.66 -7.71
C MET A 147 -12.66 3.82 -8.68
N LEU A 148 -12.59 3.10 -9.80
CA LEU A 148 -13.62 3.05 -10.82
C LEU A 148 -14.44 1.76 -10.74
N GLY A 149 -15.65 1.78 -11.29
CA GLY A 149 -16.58 0.65 -11.31
C GLY A 149 -17.57 0.63 -10.15
N LEU A 150 -17.78 1.76 -9.45
CA LEU A 150 -18.74 1.91 -8.36
C LEU A 150 -20.06 2.58 -8.81
N GLY A 151 -20.17 2.94 -10.08
CA GLY A 151 -21.35 3.58 -10.70
C GLY A 151 -21.18 5.08 -10.94
N GLU A 152 -19.94 5.57 -10.92
CA GLU A 152 -19.56 6.90 -11.38
C GLU A 152 -19.64 7.01 -12.90
N THR A 153 -19.95 8.20 -13.41
CA THR A 153 -19.85 8.49 -14.84
C THR A 153 -18.49 9.08 -15.20
N ARG A 154 -18.12 9.02 -16.48
CA ARG A 154 -16.89 9.63 -16.99
C ARG A 154 -16.75 11.10 -16.59
N ASP A 155 -17.81 11.90 -16.74
CA ASP A 155 -17.77 13.33 -16.43
C ASP A 155 -17.55 13.60 -14.93
N GLU A 156 -18.10 12.75 -14.05
CA GLU A 156 -17.87 12.84 -12.61
C GLU A 156 -16.41 12.49 -12.24
N VAL A 157 -15.80 11.52 -12.93
CA VAL A 157 -14.38 11.19 -12.77
C VAL A 157 -13.52 12.36 -13.22
N VAL A 158 -13.78 12.93 -14.40
CA VAL A 158 -13.05 14.09 -14.91
C VAL A 158 -13.20 15.30 -13.99
N GLN A 159 -14.40 15.56 -13.48
CA GLN A 159 -14.61 16.62 -12.48
C GLN A 159 -13.79 16.35 -11.22
N THR A 160 -13.73 15.09 -10.76
CA THR A 160 -12.92 14.72 -9.60
C THR A 160 -11.43 14.96 -9.82
N LEU A 161 -10.91 14.68 -11.02
CA LEU A 161 -9.52 15.00 -11.37
C LEU A 161 -9.26 16.51 -11.33
N ARG A 162 -10.19 17.33 -11.84
CA ARG A 162 -10.11 18.80 -11.76
C ARG A 162 -10.12 19.28 -10.30
N ASP A 163 -11.01 18.74 -9.48
CA ASP A 163 -11.13 19.11 -8.07
C ASP A 163 -9.85 18.76 -7.27
N LEU A 164 -9.26 17.59 -7.55
CA LEU A 164 -7.97 17.19 -6.98
C LEU A 164 -6.84 18.14 -7.39
N ARG A 165 -6.77 18.52 -8.67
CA ARG A 165 -5.78 19.52 -9.11
C ARG A 165 -5.97 20.89 -8.49
N ASN A 166 -7.23 21.35 -8.39
CA ASN A 166 -7.57 22.61 -7.72
C ASN A 166 -7.22 22.59 -6.22
N ALA A 167 -7.20 21.41 -5.60
CA ALA A 167 -6.73 21.23 -4.22
C ALA A 167 -5.19 21.14 -4.10
N GLY A 168 -4.44 21.27 -5.21
CA GLY A 168 -2.98 21.24 -5.23
C GLY A 168 -2.37 19.84 -5.28
N VAL A 169 -3.15 18.81 -5.62
CA VAL A 169 -2.69 17.40 -5.59
C VAL A 169 -1.68 17.11 -6.71
N ASP A 170 -0.48 16.64 -6.37
CA ASP A 170 0.60 16.43 -7.34
C ASP A 170 0.49 15.12 -8.11
N ALA A 171 0.01 14.06 -7.46
CA ALA A 171 -0.11 12.74 -8.07
C ALA A 171 -1.48 12.09 -7.87
N VAL A 172 -1.94 11.33 -8.86
CA VAL A 172 -3.21 10.59 -8.77
C VAL A 172 -3.08 9.16 -9.24
N THR A 173 -3.71 8.24 -8.51
CA THR A 173 -3.86 6.84 -8.89
C THR A 173 -5.31 6.53 -9.25
N ILE A 174 -5.55 5.87 -10.38
CA ILE A 174 -6.87 5.51 -10.87
C ILE A 174 -6.88 4.00 -11.14
N GLY A 175 -7.74 3.26 -10.44
CA GLY A 175 -7.75 1.79 -10.50
C GLY A 175 -9.15 1.21 -10.47
N GLN A 176 -9.30 -0.06 -10.89
CA GLN A 176 -10.58 -0.76 -10.82
C GLN A 176 -10.91 -1.14 -9.37
N TYR A 177 -12.14 -0.85 -8.93
CA TYR A 177 -12.72 -1.42 -7.73
C TYR A 177 -12.89 -2.92 -7.91
N LEU A 178 -12.25 -3.69 -7.02
CA LEU A 178 -12.44 -5.13 -6.90
C LEU A 178 -13.15 -5.41 -5.59
N ARG A 179 -14.36 -5.97 -5.70
CA ARG A 179 -15.20 -6.30 -4.55
C ARG A 179 -14.52 -7.35 -3.67
N PRO A 180 -14.23 -7.06 -2.39
CA PRO A 180 -13.54 -8.02 -1.52
C PRO A 180 -14.38 -9.27 -1.20
N THR A 181 -15.66 -9.07 -0.87
CA THR A 181 -16.60 -10.16 -0.54
C THR A 181 -18.02 -9.76 -0.94
N MET A 182 -18.95 -10.72 -0.93
CA MET A 182 -20.38 -10.48 -1.20
C MET A 182 -21.08 -9.54 -0.20
N LYS A 183 -20.44 -9.17 0.91
CA LYS A 183 -20.96 -8.18 1.87
C LYS A 183 -20.63 -6.74 1.50
N HIS A 184 -19.65 -6.54 0.62
CA HIS A 184 -19.21 -5.21 0.16
C HIS A 184 -20.05 -4.74 -1.02
N LEU A 185 -19.91 -3.47 -1.39
CA LEU A 185 -20.59 -2.88 -2.54
C LEU A 185 -20.40 -3.74 -3.80
N PRO A 186 -21.45 -3.93 -4.62
CA PRO A 186 -21.30 -4.63 -5.88
C PRO A 186 -20.40 -3.83 -6.83
N VAL A 187 -19.65 -4.54 -7.68
CA VAL A 187 -19.03 -3.91 -8.84
C VAL A 187 -20.17 -3.53 -9.80
N HIS A 188 -20.27 -2.26 -10.16
CA HIS A 188 -21.24 -1.78 -11.13
C HIS A 188 -20.76 -2.10 -12.56
N THR A 189 -19.51 -1.78 -12.85
CA THR A 189 -18.90 -1.99 -14.18
C THR A 189 -17.43 -2.36 -14.02
N PHE A 190 -16.94 -3.26 -14.88
CA PHE A 190 -15.51 -3.43 -15.12
C PHE A 190 -15.10 -2.49 -16.24
N VAL A 191 -14.34 -1.45 -15.91
CA VAL A 191 -13.96 -0.37 -16.82
C VAL A 191 -12.97 -0.88 -17.87
N HIS A 192 -13.15 -0.48 -19.13
CA HIS A 192 -12.29 -0.95 -20.21
C HIS A 192 -10.88 -0.34 -20.08
N PRO A 193 -9.78 -1.07 -20.39
CA PRO A 193 -8.42 -0.54 -20.31
C PRO A 193 -8.20 0.79 -21.07
N GLU A 194 -8.93 1.01 -22.16
CA GLU A 194 -8.85 2.27 -22.93
C GLU A 194 -9.35 3.49 -22.16
N GLU A 195 -10.37 3.34 -21.32
CA GLU A 195 -10.86 4.42 -20.45
C GLU A 195 -9.81 4.81 -19.42
N PHE A 196 -9.07 3.84 -18.87
CA PHE A 196 -7.93 4.14 -17.99
C PHE A 196 -6.85 4.97 -18.69
N GLN A 197 -6.52 4.64 -19.95
CA GLN A 197 -5.57 5.42 -20.75
C GLN A 197 -6.09 6.83 -21.03
N GLU A 198 -7.40 6.98 -21.23
CA GLU A 198 -8.02 8.29 -21.39
C GLU A 198 -7.90 9.13 -20.12
N TYR A 199 -8.22 8.57 -18.95
CA TYR A 199 -8.04 9.28 -17.68
C TYR A 199 -6.57 9.61 -17.39
N ALA A 200 -5.63 8.78 -17.84
CA ALA A 200 -4.20 9.07 -17.76
C ALA A 200 -3.86 10.37 -18.51
N ARG A 201 -4.25 10.45 -19.80
CA ARG A 201 -4.03 11.63 -20.64
C ARG A 201 -4.70 12.88 -20.05
N ILE A 202 -5.94 12.76 -19.61
CA ILE A 202 -6.68 13.87 -18.98
C ILE A 202 -5.94 14.35 -17.72
N GLY A 203 -5.46 13.44 -16.87
CA GLY A 203 -4.69 13.81 -15.70
C GLY A 203 -3.38 14.54 -16.05
N GLU A 204 -2.66 14.07 -17.07
CA GLU A 204 -1.45 14.73 -17.55
C GLU A 204 -1.74 16.14 -18.11
N GLU A 205 -2.80 16.30 -18.89
CA GLU A 205 -3.27 17.59 -19.41
C GLU A 205 -3.70 18.57 -18.31
N LEU A 206 -4.29 18.07 -17.22
CA LEU A 206 -4.62 18.85 -16.03
C LEU A 206 -3.38 19.18 -15.16
N GLY A 207 -2.20 18.68 -15.53
CA GLY A 207 -0.93 19.03 -14.91
C GLY A 207 -0.64 18.31 -13.60
N PHE A 208 -1.10 17.06 -13.42
CA PHE A 208 -0.54 16.20 -12.37
C PHE A 208 0.95 15.93 -12.68
N ALA A 209 1.80 16.00 -11.66
CA ALA A 209 3.19 15.59 -11.78
C ALA A 209 3.31 14.09 -12.08
N PHE A 210 2.36 13.27 -11.64
CA PHE A 210 2.32 11.85 -11.95
C PHE A 210 0.89 11.29 -11.96
N VAL A 211 0.60 10.45 -12.96
CA VAL A 211 -0.68 9.75 -13.09
C VAL A 211 -0.39 8.27 -13.29
N ALA A 212 -0.93 7.43 -12.40
CA ALA A 212 -0.97 5.99 -12.62
C ALA A 212 -2.43 5.58 -12.83
N SER A 213 -2.78 5.10 -14.02
CA SER A 213 -4.14 4.72 -14.37
C SER A 213 -4.15 3.39 -15.12
N ALA A 214 -4.60 2.33 -14.46
CA ALA A 214 -4.78 1.01 -15.04
C ALA A 214 -5.63 0.13 -14.11
N PRO A 215 -6.25 -0.97 -14.60
CA PRO A 215 -7.17 -1.78 -13.79
C PRO A 215 -6.61 -2.22 -12.43
N PHE A 216 -5.35 -2.65 -12.38
CA PHE A 216 -4.72 -3.17 -11.15
C PHE A 216 -3.94 -2.13 -10.35
N VAL A 217 -3.98 -0.85 -10.73
CA VAL A 217 -3.37 0.22 -9.95
C VAL A 217 -4.06 0.31 -8.58
N ARG A 218 -3.24 0.53 -7.56
CA ARG A 218 -3.62 0.81 -6.17
C ARG A 218 -2.80 2.00 -5.71
N SER A 219 -3.22 2.66 -4.63
CA SER A 219 -2.50 3.83 -4.10
C SER A 219 -1.03 3.55 -3.82
N SER A 220 -0.67 2.34 -3.39
CA SER A 220 0.73 1.94 -3.17
C SER A 220 1.39 1.18 -4.34
N TYR A 221 0.64 0.84 -5.40
CA TYR A 221 1.18 0.11 -6.54
C TYR A 221 2.16 1.00 -7.32
N ASN A 222 3.38 0.50 -7.55
CA ASN A 222 4.46 1.24 -8.21
C ASN A 222 4.67 2.66 -7.67
N ALA A 223 4.45 2.88 -6.36
CA ALA A 223 4.67 4.19 -5.74
C ALA A 223 6.10 4.73 -5.98
N ILE A 224 7.07 3.82 -6.14
CA ILE A 224 8.44 4.16 -6.49
C ILE A 224 8.59 4.85 -7.85
N ASP A 225 7.67 4.66 -8.81
CA ASP A 225 7.78 5.29 -10.13
C ASP A 225 7.47 6.79 -10.07
N PHE A 226 6.54 7.20 -9.18
CA PHE A 226 6.37 8.61 -8.86
C PHE A 226 7.67 9.18 -8.27
N SER A 227 8.21 8.49 -7.27
CA SER A 227 9.45 8.86 -6.61
C SER A 227 10.65 8.94 -7.55
N LYS A 228 10.78 8.04 -8.53
CA LYS A 228 11.83 8.12 -9.57
C LYS A 228 11.66 9.35 -10.44
N LYS A 229 10.43 9.80 -10.69
CA LYS A 229 10.14 10.97 -11.52
C LYS A 229 10.48 12.28 -10.79
N VAL A 230 10.20 12.38 -9.49
CA VAL A 230 10.31 13.66 -8.75
C VAL A 230 11.38 13.70 -7.65
N MET A 231 12.01 12.57 -7.32
CA MET A 231 12.98 12.41 -6.22
C MET A 231 14.12 11.44 -6.57
N SER A 232 14.56 11.42 -7.84
CA SER A 232 15.59 10.49 -8.34
C SER A 232 16.93 10.58 -7.59
N GLU A 233 17.39 11.79 -7.27
CA GLU A 233 18.65 12.03 -6.56
C GLU A 233 18.65 11.41 -5.15
N ARG A 234 17.53 11.57 -4.42
CA ARG A 234 17.36 10.97 -3.09
C ARG A 234 17.37 9.44 -3.14
N LEU A 235 16.72 8.85 -4.14
CA LEU A 235 16.72 7.39 -4.36
C LEU A 235 18.11 6.85 -4.70
N ALA A 236 18.92 7.63 -5.43
CA ALA A 236 20.29 7.26 -5.78
C ALA A 236 21.23 7.28 -4.56
N ALA A 237 20.99 8.18 -3.60
CA ALA A 237 21.73 8.24 -2.34
C ALA A 237 21.39 7.07 -1.38
N ALA A 238 20.25 6.39 -1.57
CA ALA A 238 19.88 5.25 -0.73
C ALA A 238 20.79 4.03 -0.97
N PRO A 239 21.37 3.44 0.10
CA PRO A 239 22.30 2.32 -0.02
C PRO A 239 21.68 1.15 -0.80
N ALA A 240 22.53 0.39 -1.50
CA ALA A 240 22.10 -0.79 -2.23
C ALA A 240 21.46 -1.80 -1.27
N MET A 241 20.37 -2.43 -1.73
CA MET A 241 19.66 -3.45 -0.97
C MET A 241 20.67 -4.52 -0.52
N ARG A 242 20.79 -4.73 0.80
CA ARG A 242 21.64 -5.81 1.32
C ARG A 242 21.06 -7.11 0.78
N ARG A 243 21.90 -7.95 0.17
CA ARG A 243 21.48 -9.30 -0.26
C ARG A 243 20.81 -9.98 0.94
N PRO A 244 19.65 -10.63 0.76
CA PRO A 244 19.05 -11.39 1.85
C PRO A 244 20.13 -12.35 2.35
N PHE A 245 20.24 -12.45 3.68
CA PHE A 245 21.16 -13.34 4.36
C PHE A 245 21.13 -14.69 3.65
N ALA A 246 22.20 -15.04 2.93
CA ALA A 246 22.37 -16.40 2.46
C ALA A 246 22.40 -17.23 3.73
N SER A 247 21.33 -17.97 4.00
CA SER A 247 21.29 -18.90 5.11
C SER A 247 22.48 -19.85 4.91
N ASN A 248 23.53 -19.68 5.71
CA ASN A 248 24.58 -20.67 5.92
C ASN A 248 23.96 -21.86 6.65
N VAL A 249 23.01 -22.54 6.02
CA VAL A 249 22.69 -23.93 6.32
C VAL A 249 23.49 -24.72 5.30
N GLY A 250 24.77 -24.91 5.62
CA GLY A 250 25.61 -25.87 4.92
C GLY A 250 25.07 -27.27 5.18
N ILE A 251 24.12 -27.73 4.38
CA ILE A 251 23.87 -29.16 4.25
C ILE A 251 25.06 -29.73 3.47
N ARG A 252 26.07 -30.21 4.22
CA ARG A 252 27.12 -31.08 3.67
C ARG A 252 26.45 -32.36 3.19
N PHE A 253 26.12 -32.45 1.91
CA PHE A 253 25.96 -33.74 1.26
C PHE A 253 27.35 -34.40 1.20
N GLY A 254 27.65 -35.22 2.20
CA GLY A 254 28.83 -36.06 2.24
C GLY A 254 28.78 -37.07 1.10
N GLN A 255 29.67 -36.91 0.13
CA GLN A 255 30.12 -38.00 -0.72
C GLN A 255 30.82 -39.04 0.14
N THR A 256 30.25 -40.25 0.25
CA THR A 256 31.03 -41.47 0.50
C THR A 256 30.44 -42.61 -0.31
N ALA A 257 31.03 -42.84 -1.47
CA ALA A 257 30.93 -44.10 -2.19
C ALA A 257 32.04 -45.05 -1.71
N ARG A 258 31.70 -46.35 -1.65
CA ARG A 258 32.55 -47.54 -1.49
C ARG A 258 33.04 -47.84 -0.07
N LEU A 259 32.57 -48.98 0.47
CA LEU A 259 33.35 -50.21 0.66
C LEU A 259 32.54 -51.22 1.48
N ALA A 260 32.13 -52.32 0.86
CA ALA A 260 32.03 -53.64 1.49
C ALA A 260 31.73 -54.69 0.41
N ARG A 261 32.79 -55.33 -0.09
CA ARG A 261 32.72 -56.66 -0.74
C ARG A 261 33.04 -57.72 0.32
N SER A 262 32.53 -58.93 0.07
CA SER A 262 32.76 -60.21 0.77
C SER A 262 31.85 -60.43 1.99
N SER A 263 31.21 -61.58 2.21
CA SER A 263 31.35 -62.93 1.65
C SER A 263 30.15 -63.80 2.07
N LEU A 264 30.06 -65.00 1.47
CA LEU A 264 29.12 -66.13 1.70
C LEU A 264 27.74 -65.98 1.03
N GLY A 265 27.24 -66.93 0.25
CA GLY A 265 27.71 -68.27 -0.10
C GLY A 265 26.69 -68.92 -1.05
N MET A 266 27.18 -69.82 -1.89
CA MET A 266 26.46 -70.58 -2.91
C MET A 266 25.10 -71.16 -2.47
N ARG A 267 24.12 -71.17 -3.37
CA ARG A 267 23.56 -72.41 -3.96
C ARG A 267 22.66 -72.13 -5.17
N ARG A 268 22.84 -72.98 -6.19
CA ARG A 268 22.10 -73.05 -7.46
C ARG A 268 20.79 -73.82 -7.27
N SER A 269 19.74 -73.41 -7.97
CA SER A 269 18.82 -74.29 -8.74
C SER A 269 17.69 -73.50 -9.40
N ARG A 270 17.61 -73.55 -10.74
CA ARG A 270 16.38 -73.39 -11.56
C ARG A 270 15.67 -74.77 -11.66
N PRO A 271 14.55 -74.95 -12.39
CA PRO A 271 13.31 -74.17 -12.58
C PRO A 271 12.03 -75.05 -12.48
N SER A 272 10.82 -74.46 -12.42
CA SER A 272 9.54 -75.00 -12.99
C SER A 272 8.38 -74.08 -12.55
N GLU A 273 7.69 -73.38 -13.44
CA GLU A 273 6.47 -73.78 -14.17
C GLU A 273 5.21 -74.06 -13.28
N ARG A 274 4.14 -73.32 -13.63
CA ARG A 274 2.68 -73.63 -13.54
C ARG A 274 1.83 -73.24 -12.30
N SER A 275 0.83 -72.40 -12.63
CA SER A 275 -0.64 -72.56 -12.46
C SER A 275 -1.36 -72.21 -11.14
N SER A 276 -2.62 -71.77 -11.34
CA SER A 276 -3.76 -71.46 -10.44
C SER A 276 -3.73 -70.06 -9.79
N GLU A 277 -4.57 -69.10 -10.17
CA GLU A 277 -6.03 -68.97 -9.96
C GLU A 277 -6.47 -69.12 -8.50
N CYS A 278 -6.65 -67.97 -7.83
CA CYS A 278 -7.85 -67.54 -7.12
C CYS A 278 -7.84 -66.01 -7.06
#